data_AF-A0A2J8QYT5-F1
#
_entry.id   AF-A0A2J8QYT5-F1
#
_cell.length_a   1.000
_cell.length_b   1.000
_cell.length_c   1.000
_cell.angle_alpha   90.00
_cell.angle_beta   90.00
_cell.angle_gamma   90.00
#
_symmetry.space_group_name_H-M   'P 1'
#
loop_
_entity.id
_entity.type
_entity.pdbx_description
1 polymer ?
#
loop_
_entity_poly.entity_id
_entity_poly.type
_entity_poly.pdbx_seq_one_letter_code
_entity_poly.pdbx_strand_id
1 'polypeptide(L)'
;ANCDLRRQIDEQQKMLEKYKERLNRCVTMSKKLLIEKSKQEKMACRDKSMQDRLRLGHFTTVRHGASFTEQWTDGYAFQNLIKQQERINSQREEIERQRKMLAKRKPPAMGQAPPATNEQKQRKSKTNGAENETLTLAEYHEQEE
;
A
#
# COMPACT_ATOMS: atom_id res chain seq x y z
N ALA A 1 19.57 39.93 -67.34
CA ALA A 1 19.09 40.71 -66.17
C ALA A 1 17.67 40.31 -65.75
N ASN A 2 16.61 40.70 -66.47
CA ASN A 2 15.22 40.43 -66.04
C ASN A 2 14.84 38.92 -66.13
N CYS A 3 15.36 38.21 -67.13
CA CYS A 3 15.21 36.75 -67.25
C CYS A 3 15.90 35.98 -66.11
N ASP A 4 17.09 36.43 -65.70
CA ASP A 4 17.86 35.79 -64.61
C ASP A 4 17.20 36.00 -63.25
N LEU A 5 16.64 37.20 -63.02
CA LEU A 5 15.86 37.53 -61.82
C LEU A 5 14.61 36.65 -61.71
N ARG A 6 13.87 36.43 -62.82
CA ARG A 6 12.74 35.50 -62.84
C ARG A 6 13.15 34.08 -62.49
N ARG A 7 14.26 33.59 -63.08
CA ARG A 7 14.79 32.25 -62.77
C ARG A 7 15.14 32.10 -61.28
N GLN A 8 15.77 33.12 -60.69
CA GLN A 8 16.10 33.11 -59.25
C GLN A 8 14.84 33.11 -58.36
N ILE A 9 13.80 33.86 -58.72
CA ILE A 9 12.52 33.87 -57.99
C ILE A 9 11.88 32.48 -58.03
N ASP A 10 11.80 31.85 -59.20
CA ASP A 10 11.22 30.51 -59.36
C ASP A 10 12.00 29.47 -58.53
N GLU A 11 13.32 29.59 -58.48
CA GLU A 11 14.20 28.70 -57.73
C GLU A 11 14.03 28.88 -56.21
N GLN A 12 13.92 30.13 -55.73
CA GLN A 12 13.59 30.42 -54.33
C GLN A 12 12.19 29.93 -53.95
N GLN A 13 11.19 30.09 -54.82
CA GLN A 13 9.84 29.58 -54.59
C GLN A 13 9.82 28.05 -54.46
N LYS A 14 10.53 27.33 -55.35
CA LYS A 14 10.68 25.86 -55.25
C LYS A 14 11.34 25.43 -53.94
N MET A 15 12.37 26.14 -53.50
CA MET A 15 13.03 25.85 -52.23
C MET A 15 12.10 26.11 -51.04
N LEU A 16 11.35 27.21 -51.07
CA LEU A 16 10.37 27.56 -50.05
C LEU A 16 9.27 26.49 -49.93
N GLU A 17 8.80 25.96 -51.06
CA GLU A 17 7.80 24.89 -51.06
C GLU A 17 8.34 23.59 -50.46
N LYS A 18 9.58 23.20 -50.79
CA LYS A 18 10.26 22.04 -50.15
C LYS A 18 10.38 22.22 -48.63
N TYR A 19 10.67 23.44 -48.16
CA TYR A 19 10.74 23.71 -46.72
C TYR A 19 9.38 23.60 -46.04
N LYS A 20 8.31 24.13 -46.65
CA LYS A 20 6.93 23.96 -46.16
C LYS A 20 6.53 22.50 -46.08
N GLU A 21 6.82 21.71 -47.11
CA GLU A 21 6.54 20.27 -47.12
C GLU A 21 7.29 19.53 -46.00
N ARG A 22 8.57 19.88 -45.78
CA ARG A 22 9.36 19.30 -44.68
C ARG A 22 8.75 19.68 -43.33
N LEU A 23 8.40 20.95 -43.13
CA LEU A 23 7.77 21.41 -41.90
C LEU A 23 6.43 20.70 -41.66
N ASN A 24 5.59 20.59 -42.68
CA ASN A 24 4.29 19.93 -42.59
C ASN A 24 4.43 18.44 -42.19
N ARG A 25 5.44 17.75 -42.73
CA ARG A 25 5.79 16.38 -42.31
C ARG A 25 6.19 16.31 -40.84
N CYS A 26 7.05 17.22 -40.39
CA CYS A 26 7.46 17.29 -38.99
C CYS A 26 6.26 17.54 -38.06
N VAL A 27 5.41 18.53 -38.38
CA VAL A 27 4.21 18.86 -37.60
C VAL A 27 3.25 17.67 -37.53
N THR A 28 3.03 17.00 -38.65
CA THR A 28 2.16 15.82 -38.72
C THR A 28 2.69 14.69 -37.84
N MET A 29 4.00 14.42 -37.90
CA MET A 29 4.62 13.39 -37.07
C MET A 29 4.54 13.73 -35.59
N SER A 30 4.89 14.96 -35.22
CA SER A 30 4.80 15.43 -33.83
C SER A 30 3.37 15.31 -33.29
N LYS A 31 2.36 15.69 -34.09
CA LYS A 31 0.95 15.52 -33.71
C LYS A 31 0.59 14.06 -33.46
N LYS A 32 1.01 13.14 -34.34
CA LYS A 32 0.77 11.69 -34.17
C LYS A 32 1.41 11.17 -32.88
N LEU A 33 2.68 11.53 -32.64
CA LEU A 33 3.41 11.09 -31.45
C LEU A 33 2.78 11.62 -30.16
N LEU A 34 2.34 12.88 -30.14
CA LEU A 34 1.66 13.46 -28.98
C LEU A 34 0.33 12.76 -28.69
N ILE A 35 -0.47 12.47 -29.72
CA ILE A 35 -1.72 11.71 -29.56
C ILE A 35 -1.43 10.32 -29.03
N GLU A 36 -0.44 9.63 -29.59
CA GLU A 36 -0.08 8.28 -29.16
C GLU A 36 0.42 8.25 -27.71
N LYS A 37 1.27 9.21 -27.33
CA LYS A 37 1.75 9.36 -25.96
C LYS A 37 0.60 9.60 -24.99
N SER A 38 -0.32 10.50 -25.32
CA SER A 38 -1.51 10.78 -24.50
C SER A 38 -2.39 9.55 -24.33
N LYS A 39 -2.58 8.73 -25.38
CA LYS A 39 -3.31 7.47 -25.29
C LYS A 39 -2.62 6.48 -24.35
N GLN A 40 -1.31 6.32 -24.47
CA GLN A 40 -0.52 5.43 -23.60
C GLN A 40 -0.62 5.85 -22.13
N GLU A 41 -0.52 7.14 -21.84
CA GLU A 41 -0.66 7.67 -20.48
C GLU A 41 -2.05 7.43 -19.91
N LYS A 42 -3.10 7.62 -20.71
CA LYS A 42 -4.48 7.32 -20.31
C LYS A 42 -4.67 5.85 -19.97
N MET A 43 -4.11 4.94 -20.77
CA MET A 43 -4.17 3.50 -20.51
C MET A 43 -3.41 3.14 -19.23
N ALA A 44 -2.16 3.61 -19.09
CA ALA A 44 -1.35 3.36 -17.91
C ALA A 44 -2.00 3.87 -16.62
N CYS A 45 -2.63 5.06 -16.66
CA CYS A 45 -3.38 5.60 -15.52
C CYS A 45 -4.60 4.73 -15.17
N ARG A 46 -5.35 4.26 -16.17
CA ARG A 46 -6.49 3.36 -15.97
C ARG A 46 -6.06 2.02 -15.36
N ASP A 47 -4.99 1.44 -15.85
CA ASP A 47 -4.47 0.16 -15.36
C ASP A 47 -3.98 0.27 -13.92
N LYS A 48 -3.25 1.36 -13.61
CA LYS A 48 -2.84 1.66 -12.24
C LYS A 48 -4.04 1.82 -11.31
N SER A 49 -5.04 2.61 -11.71
CA SER A 49 -6.26 2.80 -10.92
C SER A 49 -7.02 1.48 -10.70
N MET A 50 -7.11 0.63 -11.73
CA MET A 50 -7.72 -0.69 -11.61
C MET A 50 -6.93 -1.60 -10.66
N GLN A 51 -5.61 -1.57 -10.73
CA GLN A 51 -4.74 -2.33 -9.83
C GLN A 51 -4.90 -1.86 -8.37
N ASP A 52 -4.89 -0.55 -8.14
CA ASP A 52 -5.09 0.03 -6.82
C ASP A 52 -6.47 -0.34 -6.25
N ARG A 53 -7.51 -0.28 -7.10
CA ARG A 53 -8.86 -0.72 -6.74
C ARG A 53 -8.90 -2.20 -6.33
N LEU A 54 -8.24 -3.10 -7.05
CA LEU A 54 -8.20 -4.53 -6.70
C LEU A 54 -7.35 -4.81 -5.45
N ARG A 55 -6.28 -4.03 -5.26
CA ARG A 55 -5.34 -4.19 -4.14
C ARG A 55 -5.92 -3.68 -2.84
N LEU A 56 -6.39 -2.44 -2.84
CA LEU A 56 -6.85 -1.73 -1.64
C LEU A 56 -8.35 -1.94 -1.42
N GLY A 57 -9.15 -1.87 -2.48
CA GLY A 57 -10.61 -1.91 -2.39
C GLY A 57 -11.25 -0.67 -2.99
N HIS A 58 -12.57 -0.55 -2.82
CA HIS A 58 -13.32 0.63 -3.21
C HIS A 58 -14.62 0.81 -2.42
N PHE A 59 -15.17 2.02 -2.47
CA PHE A 59 -16.54 2.27 -2.04
C PHE A 59 -17.52 1.79 -3.12
N THR A 60 -18.60 1.16 -2.68
CA THR A 60 -19.73 0.76 -3.51
C THR A 60 -20.99 1.37 -2.91
N THR A 61 -21.78 2.05 -3.73
CA THR A 61 -23.05 2.61 -3.28
C THR A 61 -24.11 1.50 -3.21
N VAL A 62 -24.74 1.33 -2.06
CA VAL A 62 -25.80 0.34 -1.81
C VAL A 62 -27.09 1.07 -1.45
N ARG A 63 -28.21 0.62 -2.03
CA ARG A 63 -29.54 1.20 -1.77
C ARG A 63 -30.17 0.53 -0.55
N HIS A 64 -30.55 1.34 0.43
CA HIS A 64 -31.28 0.93 1.63
C HIS A 64 -32.63 1.65 1.67
N GLY A 65 -33.68 0.97 1.22
CA GLY A 65 -35.02 1.56 1.13
C GLY A 65 -35.02 2.81 0.25
N ALA A 66 -35.40 3.96 0.80
CA ALA A 66 -35.41 5.24 0.09
C ALA A 66 -34.05 5.98 0.09
N SER A 67 -33.03 5.43 0.74
CA SER A 67 -31.71 6.07 0.91
C SER A 67 -30.61 5.30 0.18
N PHE A 68 -29.48 5.97 -0.06
CA PHE A 68 -28.24 5.36 -0.55
C PHE A 68 -27.15 5.54 0.49
N THR A 69 -26.35 4.50 0.69
CA THR A 69 -25.19 4.54 1.60
C THR A 69 -23.98 3.96 0.89
N GLU A 70 -22.80 4.45 1.23
CA GLU A 70 -21.55 3.90 0.69
C GLU A 70 -21.02 2.81 1.61
N GLN A 71 -20.63 1.68 1.02
CA GLN A 71 -20.01 0.56 1.72
C GLN A 71 -18.61 0.34 1.16
N TRP A 72 -17.62 0.23 2.05
CA TRP A 72 -16.27 -0.16 1.67
C TRP A 72 -16.20 -1.66 1.33
N THR A 73 -15.53 -1.98 0.23
CA THR A 73 -15.26 -3.36 -0.22
C THR A 73 -13.75 -3.56 -0.28
N ASP A 74 -13.22 -4.42 0.59
CA ASP A 74 -11.78 -4.66 0.71
C ASP A 74 -11.18 -5.36 -0.52
N GLY A 75 -10.02 -4.86 -0.94
CA GLY A 75 -9.13 -5.53 -1.88
C GLY A 75 -8.27 -6.61 -1.23
N TYR A 76 -7.48 -7.31 -2.04
CA TYR A 76 -6.71 -8.47 -1.56
C TYR A 76 -5.66 -8.12 -0.49
N ALA A 77 -5.14 -6.88 -0.43
CA ALA A 77 -4.15 -6.49 0.56
C ALA A 77 -4.73 -6.53 1.97
N PHE A 78 -5.91 -5.93 2.18
CA PHE A 78 -6.59 -5.94 3.48
C PHE A 78 -7.15 -7.32 3.81
N GLN A 79 -7.72 -8.04 2.84
CA GLN A 79 -8.18 -9.42 3.05
C GLN A 79 -7.06 -10.34 3.54
N ASN A 80 -5.86 -10.19 2.98
CA ASN A 80 -4.70 -10.99 3.40
C ASN A 80 -4.25 -10.61 4.81
N LEU A 81 -4.27 -9.32 5.18
CA LEU A 81 -3.96 -8.88 6.53
C LEU A 81 -4.96 -9.44 7.56
N ILE A 82 -6.26 -9.39 7.24
CA ILE A 82 -7.30 -9.97 8.10
C ILE A 82 -7.06 -11.47 8.30
N LYS A 83 -6.82 -12.22 7.23
CA LYS A 83 -6.52 -13.66 7.30
C LYS A 83 -5.28 -13.96 8.15
N GLN A 84 -4.24 -13.12 8.06
CA GLN A 84 -3.05 -13.27 8.90
C GLN A 84 -3.36 -12.99 10.37
N GLN A 85 -4.13 -11.94 10.66
CA GLN A 85 -4.56 -11.61 12.02
C GLN A 85 -5.40 -12.74 12.64
N GLU A 86 -6.33 -13.31 11.87
CA GLU A 86 -7.14 -14.46 12.29
C GLU A 86 -6.25 -15.66 12.63
N ARG A 87 -5.27 -15.98 11.78
CA ARG A 87 -4.31 -17.05 12.03
C ARG A 87 -3.54 -16.83 13.33
N ILE A 88 -3.04 -15.62 13.56
CA ILE A 88 -2.31 -15.25 14.79
C ILE A 88 -3.24 -15.40 16.00
N ASN A 89 -4.49 -14.95 15.91
CA ASN A 89 -5.46 -15.07 16.98
C ASN A 89 -5.74 -16.53 17.33
N SER A 90 -5.94 -17.40 16.34
CA SER A 90 -6.12 -18.85 16.58
C SER A 90 -4.90 -19.48 17.25
N GLN A 91 -3.69 -19.07 16.85
CA GLN A 91 -2.46 -19.55 17.52
C GLN A 91 -2.38 -19.07 18.96
N ARG A 92 -2.73 -17.81 19.24
CA ARG A 92 -2.79 -17.25 20.60
C ARG A 92 -3.80 -18.00 21.47
N GLU A 93 -4.99 -18.30 20.94
CA GLU A 93 -6.02 -19.06 21.64
C GLU A 93 -5.57 -20.48 21.97
N GLU A 94 -4.89 -21.16 21.04
CA GLU A 94 -4.35 -22.50 21.27
C GLU A 94 -3.24 -22.50 22.32
N ILE A 95 -2.33 -21.53 22.29
CA ILE A 95 -1.30 -21.35 23.33
C ILE A 95 -1.96 -21.13 24.70
N GLU A 96 -2.98 -20.28 24.78
CA GLU A 96 -3.68 -20.02 26.04
C GLU A 96 -4.43 -21.26 26.54
N ARG A 97 -5.01 -22.06 25.63
CA ARG A 97 -5.63 -23.34 25.96
C ARG A 97 -4.61 -24.33 26.52
N GLN A 98 -3.43 -24.44 25.89
CA GLN A 98 -2.33 -25.27 26.38
C GLN A 98 -1.82 -24.80 27.73
N ARG A 99 -1.64 -23.49 27.94
CA ARG A 99 -1.26 -22.89 29.23
C ARG A 99 -2.22 -23.28 30.33
N LYS A 100 -3.54 -23.22 30.07
CA LYS A 100 -4.58 -23.64 31.03
C LYS A 100 -4.53 -25.15 31.32
N MET A 101 -4.30 -26.00 30.32
CA MET A 101 -4.17 -27.45 30.54
C MET A 101 -2.95 -27.81 31.40
N LEU A 102 -1.81 -27.16 31.16
CA LEU A 102 -0.59 -27.37 31.95
C LEU A 102 -0.76 -26.87 33.39
N ALA A 103 -1.43 -25.73 33.60
CA ALA A 103 -1.72 -25.23 34.95
C ALA A 103 -2.58 -26.21 35.77
N LYS A 104 -3.51 -26.92 35.12
CA LYS A 104 -4.33 -27.97 35.76
C LYS A 104 -3.57 -29.25 36.06
N ARG A 105 -2.40 -29.48 35.44
CA ARG A 105 -1.55 -30.67 35.60
C ARG A 105 -0.42 -30.51 36.63
N LYS A 106 -0.34 -29.39 37.37
CA LYS A 106 0.65 -29.25 38.44
C LYS A 106 0.52 -30.43 39.43
N PRO A 107 1.60 -31.18 39.73
CA PRO A 107 1.55 -32.30 40.66
C PRO A 107 1.09 -31.84 42.06
N PRO A 108 0.41 -32.70 42.86
CA PRO A 108 0.30 -32.43 44.29
C PRO A 108 1.73 -32.29 44.82
N ALA A 109 2.00 -31.23 45.57
CA ALA A 109 3.26 -31.07 46.28
C ALA A 109 3.45 -32.29 47.20
N MET A 110 4.24 -33.26 46.72
CA MET A 110 4.75 -34.33 47.56
C MET A 110 5.85 -33.69 48.41
N GLY A 111 5.49 -33.30 49.63
CA GLY A 111 6.40 -32.61 50.54
C GLY A 111 5.66 -31.86 51.64
N GLN A 112 4.87 -32.58 52.44
CA GLN A 112 4.57 -32.10 53.79
C GLN A 112 5.88 -32.11 54.58
N ALA A 113 6.39 -30.93 54.92
CA ALA A 113 7.22 -30.74 56.11
C ALA A 113 6.46 -29.74 57.01
N PRO A 114 6.33 -30.02 58.33
CA PRO A 114 5.51 -29.23 59.24
C PRO A 114 6.08 -27.81 59.44
N PRO A 115 5.25 -26.83 59.85
CA PRO A 115 5.67 -25.44 59.92
C PRO A 115 6.57 -25.20 61.13
N ALA A 116 7.80 -24.75 60.88
CA ALA A 116 8.60 -24.05 61.88
C ALA A 116 8.19 -22.57 61.87
N THR A 117 7.56 -22.15 62.96
CA THR A 117 7.32 -20.75 63.31
C THR A 117 8.63 -20.00 63.36
N ASN A 118 8.83 -18.99 62.51
CA ASN A 118 9.51 -17.77 62.95
C ASN A 118 9.18 -16.58 62.04
N GLU A 119 8.75 -15.50 62.67
CA GLU A 119 8.49 -14.21 62.04
C GLU A 119 9.81 -13.55 61.60
N GLN A 120 9.83 -12.92 60.42
CA GLN A 120 10.27 -11.53 60.23
C GLN A 120 10.34 -11.13 58.74
N LYS A 121 9.62 -10.04 58.42
CA LYS A 121 9.93 -8.98 57.45
C LYS A 121 10.68 -9.37 56.15
N GLN A 122 9.99 -9.23 55.02
CA GLN A 122 10.15 -8.07 54.13
C GLN A 122 9.14 -8.13 52.98
N ARG A 123 8.26 -7.13 52.92
CA ARG A 123 7.48 -6.81 51.72
C ARG A 123 8.45 -6.43 50.60
N LYS A 124 8.58 -7.29 49.59
CA LYS A 124 8.98 -6.86 48.23
C LYS A 124 7.78 -7.05 47.31
N SER A 125 7.13 -5.93 47.02
CA SER A 125 6.26 -5.76 45.86
C SER A 125 7.08 -6.04 44.61
N LYS A 126 6.86 -7.20 43.97
CA LYS A 126 7.26 -7.42 42.57
C LYS A 126 6.03 -7.16 41.70
N THR A 127 5.98 -5.93 41.22
CA THR A 127 5.17 -5.50 40.08
C THR A 127 5.65 -6.29 38.86
N ASN A 128 4.89 -7.30 38.42
CA ASN A 128 5.07 -7.87 37.07
C ASN A 128 3.87 -7.41 36.24
N GLY A 129 3.96 -6.15 35.80
CA GLY A 129 3.02 -5.54 34.88
C GLY A 129 3.75 -5.16 33.61
N ALA A 130 3.23 -5.68 32.49
CA ALA A 130 3.37 -5.14 31.14
C ALA A 130 4.78 -4.98 30.57
N GLU A 131 5.27 -6.02 29.92
CA GLU A 131 6.20 -5.88 28.80
C GLU A 131 5.41 -6.27 27.55
N ASN A 132 4.57 -5.34 27.10
CA ASN A 132 3.89 -5.43 25.81
C ASN A 132 4.21 -4.13 25.07
N GLU A 133 5.12 -4.26 24.11
CA GLU A 133 5.28 -3.46 22.89
C GLU A 133 4.62 -2.07 22.86
N THR A 134 5.44 -1.04 22.99
CA THR A 134 5.33 0.13 22.13
C THR A 134 6.74 0.67 21.91
N LEU A 135 7.36 0.30 20.78
CA LEU A 135 8.40 1.12 20.18
C LEU A 135 7.84 2.53 20.05
N THR A 136 8.51 3.49 20.67
CA THR A 136 8.07 4.88 20.61
C THR A 136 8.31 5.40 19.20
N LEU A 137 7.36 6.16 18.65
CA LEU A 137 7.41 6.75 17.30
C LEU A 137 8.73 7.49 17.00
N ALA A 138 9.44 7.93 18.05
CA ALA A 138 10.75 8.55 17.97
C ALA A 138 11.85 7.63 17.40
N GLU A 139 11.80 6.32 17.66
CA GLU A 139 12.86 5.38 17.25
C GLU A 139 12.76 5.00 15.76
N TYR A 140 11.62 5.24 15.10
CA TYR A 140 11.46 4.95 13.66
C TYR A 140 12.06 6.04 12.76
N HIS A 141 12.25 7.26 13.27
CA HIS A 141 12.76 8.38 12.48
C HIS A 141 14.29 8.43 12.38
N GLU A 142 15.03 7.75 13.26
CA GLU A 142 16.50 7.76 13.24
C GLU A 142 17.12 6.79 12.22
N GLN A 143 16.31 5.99 11.50
CA GLN A 143 16.81 5.01 10.55
C GLN A 143 16.78 5.47 9.08
N GLU A 144 16.26 6.68 8.81
CA GLU A 144 16.16 7.27 7.47
C GLU A 144 17.01 8.55 7.28
N GLU A 145 18.05 8.75 8.10
CA GLU A 145 19.14 9.74 7.85
C GLU A 145 20.49 9.04 7.62
#